data_AF-A0A6P0THM1-F1
#
_entry.id   AF-A0A6P0THM1-F1
#
_cell.length_a   1.000
_cell.length_b   1.000
_cell.length_c   1.000
_cell.angle_alpha   90.00
_cell.angle_beta   90.00
_cell.angle_gamma   90.00
#
_symmetry.space_group_name_H-M   'P 1'
#
loop_
_entity.id
_entity.type
_entity.pdbx_description
1 polymer ?
#
loop_
_entity_poly.entity_id
_entity_poly.type
_entity_poly.pdbx_seq_one_letter_code
_entity_poly.pdbx_strand_id
1 'polypeptide(L)'
;MSKSNQCRFPVLSDQELRVLRSHLGSRRISRGLHHRVEMIVDGACGIPALESAQRLGCCSKTVRRWRNRFASGLPDLHAFELGPDYEGVSDKALWDRMVEMLTDRPRSGKPVEIGPEAVQQIVALACQKPSDFGHPINNWTHDLLAQVAIERGIVAHLSGRYVGELLKRQPLRPHKNEYWLFPKIACWESFCLQVEFICELIGLVLRTDSGSPPPDFHLISVDEKTGIQALSRLEGRAPKSRKAKKRQEFEYQRNGTTTLMAALDVSQDKIIHHRIHPTRTEADFVIFIQQTVEQLGTEKDIVFLADQLNTHLSEGLVRYVAQQQEDTQELGKKGASGILKSMATRKEYLQNPEHRIRFVYTPKHCSWLNPIENWFSKLQRHVIKNANFSSVEELTQKMEQYITYYNQWLKKKIKWKFKGFSKNKPLANIKWDKT
;
A
#
# COMPACT_ATOMS: atom_id res chain seq x y z
N MET A 1 62.86 38.98 -16.04
CA MET A 1 62.89 38.01 -14.93
C MET A 1 61.46 37.59 -14.61
N SER A 2 61.12 36.35 -14.94
CA SER A 2 59.75 35.82 -14.89
C SER A 2 59.35 35.49 -13.45
N LYS A 3 58.34 36.16 -12.89
CA LYS A 3 57.74 35.78 -11.61
C LYS A 3 56.96 34.48 -11.82
N SER A 4 57.50 33.37 -11.34
CA SER A 4 56.81 32.08 -11.26
C SER A 4 55.63 32.21 -10.29
N ASN A 5 54.44 32.36 -10.84
CA ASN A 5 53.19 32.45 -10.08
C ASN A 5 52.80 31.04 -9.58
N GLN A 6 53.52 30.51 -8.58
CA GLN A 6 53.13 29.31 -7.85
C GLN A 6 51.92 29.65 -6.99
N CYS A 7 50.72 29.34 -7.50
CA CYS A 7 49.50 29.30 -6.70
C CYS A 7 49.68 28.20 -5.64
N ARG A 8 50.08 28.55 -4.40
CA ARG A 8 50.13 27.61 -3.28
C ARG A 8 48.70 27.16 -2.97
N PHE A 9 48.40 25.91 -3.27
CA PHE A 9 47.19 25.27 -2.75
C PHE A 9 47.36 25.13 -1.22
N PRO A 10 46.30 25.33 -0.41
CA PRO A 10 46.41 25.21 1.04
C PRO A 10 46.84 23.81 1.47
N VAL A 11 47.50 23.72 2.62
CA VAL A 11 47.90 22.43 3.21
C VAL A 11 46.64 21.75 3.78
N LEU A 12 46.46 20.48 3.43
CA LEU A 12 45.40 19.62 3.97
C LEU A 12 45.92 18.84 5.18
N SER A 13 45.03 18.47 6.09
CA SER A 13 45.34 17.54 7.18
C SER A 13 45.70 16.15 6.63
N ASP A 14 46.47 15.37 7.39
CA ASP A 14 46.78 13.99 7.01
C ASP A 14 45.51 13.14 6.88
N GLN A 15 44.50 13.40 7.70
CA GLN A 15 43.21 12.71 7.61
C GLN A 15 42.46 13.11 6.34
N GLU A 16 42.39 14.40 6.04
CA GLU A 16 41.74 14.92 4.83
C GLU A 16 42.35 14.33 3.55
N LEU A 17 43.68 14.33 3.45
CA LEU A 17 44.38 13.79 2.29
C LEU A 17 44.22 12.27 2.17
N ARG A 18 44.23 11.53 3.29
CA ARG A 18 43.94 10.08 3.31
C ARG A 18 42.53 9.80 2.82
N VAL A 19 41.53 10.54 3.28
CA VAL A 19 40.12 10.39 2.88
C VAL A 19 39.91 10.67 1.40
N LEU A 20 40.52 11.73 0.85
CA LEU A 20 40.44 12.02 -0.59
C LEU A 20 41.10 10.90 -1.42
N ARG A 21 42.28 10.40 -1.01
CA ARG A 21 42.99 9.34 -1.73
C ARG A 21 42.27 7.99 -1.68
N SER A 22 41.68 7.62 -0.56
CA SER A 22 40.96 6.35 -0.42
C SER A 22 39.78 6.24 -1.38
N HIS A 23 39.19 7.39 -1.77
CA HIS A 23 38.06 7.44 -2.69
C HIS A 23 38.45 7.50 -4.18
N LEU A 24 39.71 7.80 -4.53
CA LEU A 24 40.17 7.77 -5.92
C LEU A 24 40.16 6.35 -6.54
N GLY A 25 40.29 5.30 -5.71
CA GLY A 25 40.14 3.91 -6.14
C GLY A 25 38.70 3.38 -6.10
N SER A 26 37.74 4.19 -5.64
CA SER A 26 36.37 3.74 -5.43
C SER A 26 35.58 3.67 -6.74
N ARG A 27 34.99 2.50 -7.02
CA ARG A 27 34.05 2.31 -8.14
C ARG A 27 32.67 2.95 -7.91
N ARG A 28 32.44 3.54 -6.73
CA ARG A 28 31.13 4.08 -6.32
C ARG A 28 30.95 5.57 -6.58
N ILE A 29 32.02 6.30 -6.92
CA ILE A 29 31.94 7.74 -7.19
C ILE A 29 31.78 8.03 -8.68
N SER A 30 31.03 9.09 -9.01
CA SER A 30 30.86 9.49 -10.42
C SER A 30 32.20 9.96 -11.00
N ARG A 31 32.41 9.75 -12.30
CA ARG A 31 33.63 10.21 -13.01
C ARG A 31 33.89 11.71 -12.84
N GLY A 32 32.82 12.52 -12.79
CA GLY A 32 32.93 13.96 -12.58
C GLY A 32 33.42 14.33 -11.18
N LEU A 33 32.98 13.60 -10.14
CA LEU A 33 33.46 13.78 -8.78
C LEU A 33 34.90 13.28 -8.64
N HIS A 34 35.22 12.12 -9.24
CA HIS A 34 36.56 11.56 -9.27
C HIS A 34 37.59 12.54 -9.84
N HIS A 35 37.32 13.11 -11.02
CA HIS A 35 38.20 14.13 -11.62
C HIS A 35 38.39 15.36 -10.71
N ARG A 36 37.36 15.78 -9.96
CA ARG A 36 37.46 16.93 -9.05
C ARG A 36 38.31 16.60 -7.82
N VAL A 37 38.19 15.38 -7.28
CA VAL A 37 39.05 14.90 -6.20
C VAL A 37 40.51 14.85 -6.65
N GLU A 38 40.79 14.34 -7.86
CA GLU A 38 42.16 14.33 -8.41
C GLU A 38 42.74 15.74 -8.54
N MET A 39 41.93 16.72 -8.96
CA MET A 39 42.36 18.13 -8.99
C MET A 39 42.79 18.65 -7.62
N ILE A 40 42.12 18.23 -6.54
CA ILE A 40 42.43 18.63 -5.15
C ILE A 40 43.69 17.90 -4.66
N VAL A 41 43.75 16.58 -4.84
CA VAL A 41 44.93 15.78 -4.45
C VAL A 41 46.19 16.28 -5.17
N ASP A 42 46.10 16.58 -6.46
CA ASP A 42 47.20 17.19 -7.22
C ASP A 42 47.63 18.53 -6.64
N GLY A 43 46.66 19.33 -6.19
CA GLY A 43 46.94 20.61 -5.53
C GLY A 43 47.72 20.42 -4.24
N ALA A 44 47.27 19.50 -3.39
CA ALA A 44 47.93 19.16 -2.12
C ALA A 44 49.34 18.57 -2.33
N CYS A 45 49.56 17.82 -3.42
CA CYS A 45 50.86 17.29 -3.80
C CYS A 45 51.78 18.32 -4.50
N GLY A 46 51.35 19.57 -4.67
CA GLY A 46 52.15 20.62 -5.29
C GLY A 46 52.17 20.59 -6.83
N ILE A 47 51.36 19.75 -7.47
CA ILE A 47 51.29 19.65 -8.93
C ILE A 47 50.62 20.91 -9.50
N PRO A 48 51.27 21.64 -10.43
CA PRO A 48 50.71 22.83 -11.04
C PRO A 48 49.37 22.57 -11.75
N ALA A 49 48.47 23.54 -11.70
CA ALA A 49 47.14 23.40 -12.29
C ALA A 49 47.16 23.16 -13.82
N LEU A 50 48.23 23.55 -14.51
CA LEU A 50 48.41 23.29 -15.95
C LEU A 50 48.70 21.81 -16.22
N GLU A 51 49.58 21.21 -15.44
CA GLU A 51 49.98 19.80 -15.56
C GLU A 51 48.82 18.87 -15.16
N SER A 52 48.16 19.18 -14.04
CA SER A 52 46.95 18.49 -13.60
C SER A 52 45.85 18.55 -14.69
N ALA A 53 45.68 19.71 -15.34
CA ALA A 53 44.70 19.87 -16.42
C ALA A 53 45.03 19.04 -17.67
N GLN A 54 46.31 18.97 -18.07
CA GLN A 54 46.77 18.15 -19.21
C GLN A 54 46.50 16.66 -18.97
N ARG A 55 46.83 16.16 -17.77
CA ARG A 55 46.61 14.75 -17.42
C ARG A 55 45.12 14.39 -17.34
N LEU A 56 44.29 15.29 -16.80
CA LEU A 56 42.85 15.08 -16.62
C LEU A 56 42.02 15.41 -17.87
N GLY A 57 42.65 15.86 -18.96
CA GLY A 57 41.97 16.20 -20.21
C GLY A 57 40.99 17.37 -20.06
N CYS A 58 41.32 18.39 -19.26
CA CYS A 58 40.46 19.56 -19.06
C CYS A 58 41.26 20.87 -19.14
N CYS A 59 40.61 22.03 -18.99
CA CYS A 59 41.31 23.32 -19.02
C CYS A 59 41.82 23.72 -17.62
N SER A 60 42.99 24.38 -17.57
CA SER A 60 43.61 24.84 -16.33
C SER A 60 42.72 25.79 -15.51
N LYS A 61 41.81 26.53 -16.18
CA LYS A 61 40.78 27.35 -15.52
C LYS A 61 39.80 26.52 -14.70
N THR A 62 39.43 25.32 -15.16
CA THR A 62 38.56 24.39 -14.43
C THR A 62 39.24 23.84 -13.18
N VAL A 63 40.51 23.43 -13.30
CA VAL A 63 41.31 22.97 -12.15
C VAL A 63 41.43 24.05 -11.09
N ARG A 64 41.79 25.28 -11.49
CA ARG A 64 41.87 26.43 -10.58
C ARG A 64 40.51 26.74 -9.92
N ARG A 65 39.40 26.67 -10.67
CA ARG A 65 38.06 26.91 -10.14
C ARG A 65 37.71 25.94 -9.01
N TRP A 66 37.96 24.64 -9.21
CA TRP A 66 37.66 23.62 -8.20
C TRP A 66 38.60 23.70 -7.01
N ARG A 67 39.90 23.91 -7.24
CA ARG A 67 40.89 24.14 -6.18
C ARG A 67 40.53 25.35 -5.33
N ASN A 68 40.22 26.49 -5.94
CA ASN A 68 39.83 27.69 -5.22
C ASN A 68 38.53 27.48 -4.43
N ARG A 69 37.55 26.81 -5.01
CA ARG A 69 36.30 26.49 -4.32
C ARG A 69 36.51 25.61 -3.10
N PHE A 70 37.34 24.58 -3.23
CA PHE A 70 37.69 23.71 -2.12
C PHE A 70 38.47 24.50 -1.05
N ALA A 71 39.48 25.27 -1.45
CA ALA A 71 40.24 26.13 -0.56
C ALA A 71 39.37 27.12 0.22
N SER A 72 38.35 27.71 -0.40
CA SER A 72 37.42 28.64 0.26
C SER A 72 36.55 27.98 1.35
N GLY A 73 36.34 26.66 1.31
CA GLY A 73 35.58 25.93 2.33
C GLY A 73 36.45 25.22 3.37
N LEU A 74 37.79 25.27 3.23
CA LEU A 74 38.70 24.65 4.20
C LEU A 74 38.59 25.21 5.62
N PRO A 75 38.41 26.52 5.86
CA PRO A 75 38.23 27.03 7.23
C PRO A 75 37.04 26.37 7.95
N ASP A 76 35.92 26.19 7.25
CA ASP A 76 34.73 25.54 7.80
C ASP A 76 34.96 24.04 7.99
N LEU A 77 35.70 23.39 7.08
CA LEU A 77 36.05 21.98 7.17
C LEU A 77 37.00 21.71 8.35
N HIS A 78 38.01 22.55 8.56
CA HIS A 78 38.91 22.47 9.71
C HIS A 78 38.17 22.76 11.02
N ALA A 79 37.27 23.73 11.05
CA ALA A 79 36.43 23.99 12.22
C ALA A 79 35.51 22.80 12.55
N PHE A 80 35.02 22.10 11.51
CA PHE A 80 34.27 20.86 11.66
C PHE A 80 35.14 19.70 12.18
N GLU A 81 36.38 19.58 11.69
CA GLU A 81 37.38 18.60 12.15
C GLU A 81 37.80 18.84 13.62
N LEU A 82 37.83 20.10 14.07
CA LEU A 82 38.25 20.56 15.41
C LEU A 82 37.08 20.81 16.39
N GLY A 83 35.88 20.29 16.12
CA GLY A 83 34.67 20.52 16.93
C GLY A 83 34.78 20.06 18.40
N PRO A 84 33.85 20.50 19.27
CA PRO A 84 34.00 20.46 20.74
C PRO A 84 33.96 19.08 21.41
N ASP A 85 33.73 18.01 20.66
CA ASP A 85 33.73 16.64 21.19
C ASP A 85 35.06 15.95 20.84
N TYR A 86 35.82 15.56 21.87
CA TYR A 86 37.16 14.94 21.81
C TYR A 86 37.20 13.54 21.13
N GLU A 87 36.14 13.15 20.44
CA GLU A 87 36.09 11.95 19.60
C GLU A 87 36.18 12.42 18.14
N GLY A 88 37.38 12.39 17.56
CA GLY A 88 37.65 12.92 16.22
C GLY A 88 36.64 12.51 15.13
N VAL A 89 36.48 13.37 14.14
CA VAL A 89 35.49 13.20 13.05
C VAL A 89 35.76 11.93 12.25
N SER A 90 34.73 11.12 12.01
CA SER A 90 34.84 9.93 11.16
C SER A 90 35.18 10.27 9.71
N ASP A 91 35.98 9.42 9.05
CA ASP A 91 36.34 9.55 7.63
C ASP A 91 35.12 9.70 6.71
N LYS A 92 33.99 9.07 7.06
CA LYS A 92 32.74 9.18 6.30
C LYS A 92 32.14 10.59 6.41
N ALA A 93 32.07 11.14 7.62
CA ALA A 93 31.52 12.47 7.84
C ALA A 93 32.40 13.55 7.18
N LEU A 94 33.72 13.37 7.22
CA LEU A 94 34.68 14.24 6.55
C LEU A 94 34.52 14.17 5.02
N TRP A 95 34.36 12.96 4.48
CA TRP A 95 34.08 12.73 3.06
C TRP A 95 32.79 13.42 2.61
N ASP A 96 31.69 13.27 3.35
CA ASP A 96 30.40 13.86 3.00
C ASP A 96 30.50 15.39 2.87
N ARG A 97 31.24 16.06 3.79
CA ARG A 97 31.52 17.51 3.71
C ARG A 97 32.37 17.91 2.51
N MET A 98 33.43 17.16 2.22
CA MET A 98 34.27 17.40 1.04
C MET A 98 33.48 17.25 -0.27
N VAL A 99 32.55 16.30 -0.32
CA VAL A 99 31.67 16.12 -1.48
C VAL A 99 30.74 17.31 -1.68
N GLU A 100 30.20 17.92 -0.63
CA GLU A 100 29.40 19.15 -0.74
C GLU A 100 30.20 20.28 -1.42
N MET A 101 31.48 20.42 -1.05
CA MET A 101 32.39 21.39 -1.65
C MET A 101 32.71 21.08 -3.12
N LEU A 102 32.71 19.80 -3.50
CA LEU A 102 33.03 19.31 -4.85
C LEU A 102 31.80 19.06 -5.74
N THR A 103 30.57 19.26 -5.25
CA THR A 103 29.33 19.06 -6.03
C THR A 103 28.93 20.32 -6.80
N ASP A 104 28.28 20.21 -7.96
CA ASP A 104 27.84 21.40 -8.70
C ASP A 104 26.79 22.20 -7.91
N ARG A 105 26.90 23.53 -7.92
CA ARG A 105 25.87 24.40 -7.33
C ARG A 105 24.59 24.31 -8.18
N PRO A 106 23.40 24.48 -7.57
CA PRO A 106 22.15 24.60 -8.32
C PRO A 106 22.29 25.67 -9.40
N ARG A 107 21.99 25.32 -10.65
CA ARG A 107 21.95 26.29 -11.74
C ARG A 107 20.69 27.13 -11.59
N SER A 108 20.74 28.39 -12.01
CA SER A 108 19.52 29.18 -12.20
C SER A 108 18.67 28.47 -13.25
N GLY A 109 17.59 27.83 -12.81
CA GLY A 109 16.61 27.23 -13.70
C GLY A 109 15.84 28.30 -14.47
N LYS A 110 14.99 27.87 -15.41
CA LYS A 110 13.99 28.76 -16.01
C LYS A 110 13.12 29.36 -14.88
N PRO A 111 12.81 30.67 -14.90
CA PRO A 111 11.88 31.24 -13.94
C PRO A 111 10.54 30.49 -13.96
N VAL A 112 9.94 30.33 -12.78
CA VAL A 112 8.67 29.63 -12.62
C VAL A 112 7.56 30.51 -13.20
N GLU A 113 7.01 30.12 -14.35
CA GLU A 113 5.94 30.85 -15.04
C GLU A 113 4.57 30.69 -14.37
N ILE A 114 4.37 29.61 -13.60
CA ILE A 114 3.12 29.32 -12.90
C ILE A 114 3.39 29.28 -11.40
N GLY A 115 2.99 30.33 -10.71
CA GLY A 115 3.17 30.48 -9.27
C GLY A 115 2.43 29.41 -8.45
N PRO A 116 2.80 29.24 -7.16
CA PRO A 116 2.22 28.22 -6.28
C PRO A 116 0.70 28.39 -6.09
N GLU A 117 0.20 29.62 -6.08
CA GLU A 117 -1.24 29.91 -5.98
C GLU A 117 -2.01 29.38 -7.20
N ALA A 118 -1.53 29.68 -8.41
CA ALA A 118 -2.13 29.16 -9.63
C ALA A 118 -2.11 27.62 -9.67
N VAL A 119 -1.03 26.99 -9.18
CA VAL A 119 -0.98 25.53 -9.01
C VAL A 119 -2.10 25.03 -8.09
N GLN A 120 -2.30 25.66 -6.93
CA GLN A 120 -3.36 25.28 -5.99
C GLN A 120 -4.75 25.44 -6.61
N GLN A 121 -4.99 26.53 -7.33
CA GLN A 121 -6.26 26.77 -8.02
C GLN A 121 -6.53 25.73 -9.12
N ILE A 122 -5.51 25.36 -9.91
CA ILE A 122 -5.61 24.29 -10.91
C ILE A 122 -5.93 22.94 -10.25
N VAL A 123 -5.31 22.63 -9.11
CA VAL A 123 -5.59 21.40 -8.36
C VAL A 123 -7.00 21.40 -7.79
N ALA A 124 -7.45 22.52 -7.24
CA ALA A 124 -8.82 22.68 -6.73
C ALA A 124 -9.86 22.54 -7.86
N LEU A 125 -9.55 23.05 -9.05
CA LEU A 125 -10.37 22.84 -10.25
C LEU A 125 -10.43 21.36 -10.65
N ALA A 126 -9.30 20.66 -10.62
CA ALA A 126 -9.23 19.22 -10.91
C ALA A 126 -10.03 18.34 -9.95
N CYS A 127 -10.37 18.84 -8.75
CA CYS A 127 -11.20 18.17 -7.75
C CYS A 127 -12.71 18.36 -7.96
N GLN A 128 -13.12 19.27 -8.86
CA GLN A 128 -14.53 19.52 -9.20
C GLN A 128 -14.95 18.69 -10.42
N LYS A 129 -16.25 18.67 -10.76
CA LYS A 129 -16.71 17.92 -11.95
C LYS A 129 -16.71 18.83 -13.18
N PRO A 130 -16.35 18.34 -14.38
CA PRO A 130 -16.47 19.12 -15.60
C PRO A 130 -17.91 19.61 -15.87
N SER A 131 -18.92 18.87 -15.39
CA SER A 131 -20.34 19.25 -15.44
C SER A 131 -20.64 20.57 -14.73
N ASP A 132 -19.91 20.89 -13.66
CA ASP A 132 -20.06 22.13 -12.90
C ASP A 132 -19.61 23.34 -13.73
N PHE A 133 -18.94 23.09 -14.86
CA PHE A 133 -18.46 24.07 -15.83
C PHE A 133 -19.14 23.91 -17.20
N GLY A 134 -20.28 23.21 -17.26
CA GLY A 134 -21.08 23.08 -18.48
C GLY A 134 -20.56 22.07 -19.50
N HIS A 135 -19.59 21.22 -19.14
CA HIS A 135 -19.09 20.18 -20.04
C HIS A 135 -19.79 18.83 -19.81
N PRO A 136 -20.18 18.11 -20.88
CA PRO A 136 -20.94 16.86 -20.79
C PRO A 136 -20.09 15.64 -20.38
N ILE A 137 -18.82 15.83 -19.99
CA ILE A 137 -17.91 14.74 -19.63
C ILE A 137 -17.80 14.58 -18.11
N ASN A 138 -17.68 13.34 -17.65
CA ASN A 138 -17.62 13.04 -16.21
C ASN A 138 -16.22 13.18 -15.61
N ASN A 139 -15.17 13.17 -16.43
CA ASN A 139 -13.79 13.20 -15.99
C ASN A 139 -13.00 14.25 -16.77
N TRP A 140 -12.10 14.95 -16.09
CA TRP A 140 -11.18 15.88 -16.73
C TRP A 140 -10.25 15.20 -17.73
N THR A 141 -10.22 15.68 -18.96
CA THR A 141 -9.02 15.54 -19.80
C THR A 141 -8.04 16.64 -19.41
N HIS A 142 -6.74 16.41 -19.60
CA HIS A 142 -5.77 17.44 -19.25
C HIS A 142 -5.94 18.72 -20.10
N ASP A 143 -6.34 18.57 -21.37
CA ASP A 143 -6.56 19.71 -22.26
C ASP A 143 -7.80 20.49 -21.86
N LEU A 144 -8.89 19.82 -21.45
CA LEU A 144 -10.07 20.51 -20.94
C LEU A 144 -9.77 21.24 -19.63
N LEU A 145 -9.05 20.60 -18.72
CA LEU A 145 -8.66 21.23 -17.46
C LEU A 145 -7.75 22.45 -17.70
N ALA A 146 -6.88 22.39 -18.71
CA ALA A 146 -6.07 23.52 -19.12
C ALA A 146 -6.93 24.66 -19.71
N GLN A 147 -7.88 24.33 -20.58
CA GLN A 147 -8.82 25.28 -21.18
C GLN A 147 -9.64 26.00 -20.09
N VAL A 148 -10.29 25.26 -19.20
CA VAL A 148 -11.13 25.86 -18.13
C VAL A 148 -10.28 26.69 -17.16
N ALA A 149 -9.03 26.32 -16.91
CA ALA A 149 -8.13 27.14 -16.10
C ALA A 149 -7.77 28.48 -16.76
N ILE A 150 -7.62 28.51 -18.09
CA ILE A 150 -7.37 29.73 -18.86
C ILE A 150 -8.65 30.59 -18.90
N GLU A 151 -9.80 29.99 -19.20
CA GLU A 151 -11.10 30.69 -19.22
C GLU A 151 -11.43 31.36 -17.88
N ARG A 152 -11.00 30.74 -16.78
CA ARG A 152 -11.16 31.28 -15.42
C ARG A 152 -10.11 32.30 -15.01
N GLY A 153 -9.16 32.62 -15.89
CA GLY A 153 -8.08 33.57 -15.61
C GLY A 153 -7.08 33.12 -14.56
N ILE A 154 -7.03 31.81 -14.24
CA ILE A 154 -6.06 31.26 -13.27
C ILE A 154 -4.63 31.41 -13.81
N VAL A 155 -4.47 31.23 -15.12
CA VAL A 155 -3.19 31.38 -15.85
C VAL A 155 -3.46 31.86 -17.27
N ALA A 156 -2.52 32.64 -17.84
CA ALA A 156 -2.63 33.11 -19.21
C ALA A 156 -2.46 31.98 -20.24
N HIS A 157 -1.54 31.05 -19.98
CA HIS A 157 -1.25 29.92 -20.86
C HIS A 157 -0.99 28.65 -20.07
N LEU A 158 -1.61 27.55 -20.50
CA LEU A 158 -1.46 26.25 -19.87
C LEU A 158 -1.61 25.16 -20.93
N SER A 159 -0.68 24.21 -20.95
CA SER A 159 -0.79 23.03 -21.83
C SER A 159 -1.30 21.83 -21.05
N GLY A 160 -2.11 20.97 -21.67
CA GLY A 160 -2.56 19.73 -21.03
C GLY A 160 -1.40 18.81 -20.64
N ARG A 161 -0.29 18.82 -21.39
CA ARG A 161 0.94 18.10 -20.99
C ARG A 161 1.47 18.59 -19.64
N TYR A 162 1.52 19.91 -19.44
CA TYR A 162 1.98 20.49 -18.18
C TYR A 162 1.01 20.16 -17.04
N VAL A 163 -0.31 20.25 -17.26
CA VAL A 163 -1.33 19.83 -16.29
C VAL A 163 -1.10 18.39 -15.84
N GLY A 164 -0.86 17.47 -16.77
CA GLY A 164 -0.58 16.07 -16.45
C GLY A 164 0.68 15.88 -15.60
N GLU A 165 1.74 16.63 -15.85
CA GLU A 165 2.96 16.59 -15.02
C GLU A 165 2.75 17.27 -13.66
N LEU A 166 2.02 18.38 -13.62
CA LEU A 166 1.66 19.09 -12.40
C LEU A 166 0.87 18.17 -11.46
N LEU A 167 -0.20 17.53 -11.93
CA LEU A 167 -1.04 16.65 -11.12
C LEU A 167 -0.31 15.40 -10.61
N LYS A 168 0.70 14.89 -11.33
CA LYS A 168 1.52 13.75 -10.85
C LYS A 168 2.40 14.11 -9.66
N ARG A 169 2.88 15.36 -9.62
CA ARG A 169 3.76 15.88 -8.56
C ARG A 169 3.01 16.24 -7.28
N GLN A 170 1.68 16.37 -7.36
CA GLN A 170 0.87 16.69 -6.20
C GLN A 170 0.62 15.45 -5.32
N PRO A 171 0.50 15.64 -3.99
CA PRO A 171 0.09 14.58 -3.07
C PRO A 171 -1.36 14.15 -3.33
N LEU A 172 -2.25 15.10 -3.61
CA LEU A 172 -3.60 14.83 -4.10
C LEU A 172 -3.55 14.48 -5.59
N ARG A 173 -4.17 13.35 -5.96
CA ARG A 173 -4.23 12.87 -7.36
C ARG A 173 -5.67 12.69 -7.81
N PRO A 174 -6.41 13.78 -8.12
CA PRO A 174 -7.84 13.72 -8.45
C PRO A 174 -8.16 12.86 -9.68
N HIS A 175 -7.18 12.68 -10.58
CA HIS A 175 -7.28 11.80 -11.74
C HIS A 175 -7.22 10.31 -11.41
N LYS A 176 -6.96 9.94 -10.15
CA LYS A 176 -7.01 8.57 -9.66
C LYS A 176 -8.26 8.41 -8.81
N ASN A 177 -9.23 7.70 -9.36
CA ASN A 177 -10.44 7.34 -8.63
C ASN A 177 -10.29 5.92 -8.10
N GLU A 178 -10.45 5.76 -6.78
CA GLU A 178 -10.69 4.46 -6.16
C GLU A 178 -12.16 4.42 -5.74
N TYR A 179 -12.85 3.34 -6.10
CA TYR A 179 -14.22 3.15 -5.66
C TYR A 179 -14.22 2.83 -4.17
N TRP A 180 -14.87 3.67 -3.38
CA TRP A 180 -15.06 3.48 -1.96
C TRP A 180 -16.55 3.31 -1.68
N LEU A 181 -16.94 2.16 -1.11
CA LEU A 181 -18.32 1.94 -0.71
C LEU A 181 -18.52 2.57 0.67
N PHE A 182 -19.35 3.63 0.74
CA PHE A 182 -19.64 4.26 2.02
C PHE A 182 -20.42 3.30 2.93
N PRO A 183 -20.01 3.16 4.20
CA PRO A 183 -20.79 2.41 5.18
C PRO A 183 -22.17 3.02 5.34
N LYS A 184 -23.20 2.17 5.43
CA LYS A 184 -24.55 2.61 5.82
C LYS A 184 -24.59 2.72 7.34
N ILE A 185 -24.37 3.93 7.85
CA ILE A 185 -24.27 4.23 9.27
C ILE A 185 -25.59 4.86 9.73
N ALA A 186 -26.35 4.13 10.54
CA ALA A 186 -27.53 4.69 11.21
C ALA A 186 -27.11 5.52 12.44
N CYS A 187 -26.21 4.99 13.27
CA CYS A 187 -25.65 5.68 14.43
C CYS A 187 -24.12 5.64 14.38
N TRP A 188 -23.48 6.80 14.41
CA TRP A 188 -22.02 6.92 14.35
C TRP A 188 -21.35 6.27 15.56
N GLU A 189 -21.88 6.48 16.75
CA GLU A 189 -21.32 5.93 17.98
C GLU A 189 -21.38 4.39 17.98
N SER A 190 -22.55 3.80 17.70
CA SER A 190 -22.69 2.34 17.61
C SER A 190 -21.80 1.74 16.52
N PHE A 191 -21.65 2.44 15.39
CA PHE A 191 -20.72 2.03 14.34
C PHE A 191 -19.27 2.04 14.84
N CYS A 192 -18.80 3.13 15.48
CA CYS A 192 -17.46 3.21 16.03
C CYS A 192 -17.20 2.10 17.06
N LEU A 193 -18.14 1.86 17.98
CA LEU A 193 -18.04 0.81 18.99
C LEU A 193 -17.92 -0.58 18.36
N GLN A 194 -18.73 -0.88 17.34
CA GLN A 194 -18.67 -2.17 16.65
C GLN A 194 -17.33 -2.36 15.92
N VAL A 195 -16.82 -1.31 15.27
CA VAL A 195 -15.52 -1.33 14.59
C VAL A 195 -14.37 -1.50 15.59
N GLU A 196 -14.42 -0.78 16.71
CA GLU A 196 -13.45 -0.85 17.81
C GLU A 196 -13.40 -2.28 18.38
N PHE A 197 -14.56 -2.86 18.70
CA PHE A 197 -14.70 -4.24 19.18
C PHE A 197 -14.08 -5.27 18.22
N ILE A 198 -14.35 -5.17 16.91
CA ILE A 198 -13.74 -6.07 15.92
C ILE A 198 -12.22 -5.92 15.89
N CYS A 199 -11.71 -4.68 15.94
CA CYS A 199 -10.27 -4.43 15.95
C CYS A 199 -9.60 -4.96 17.22
N GLU A 200 -10.26 -4.86 18.38
CA GLU A 200 -9.79 -5.42 19.64
C GLU A 200 -9.75 -6.95 19.60
N LEU A 201 -10.80 -7.59 19.09
CA LEU A 201 -10.89 -9.04 18.90
C LEU A 201 -9.76 -9.57 18.01
N ILE A 202 -9.54 -8.93 16.85
CA ILE A 202 -8.41 -9.24 15.96
C ILE A 202 -7.08 -9.00 16.68
N GLY A 203 -6.97 -7.90 17.43
CA GLY A 203 -5.79 -7.58 18.22
C GLY A 203 -5.46 -8.65 19.26
N LEU A 204 -6.46 -9.19 19.96
CA LEU A 204 -6.28 -10.23 20.99
C LEU A 204 -5.60 -11.47 20.43
N VAL A 205 -6.06 -11.98 19.28
CA VAL A 205 -5.50 -13.20 18.69
C VAL A 205 -4.16 -12.98 17.98
N LEU A 206 -3.82 -11.73 17.62
CA LEU A 206 -2.54 -11.38 16.99
C LEU A 206 -1.43 -11.01 17.99
N ARG A 207 -1.78 -10.66 19.24
CA ARG A 207 -0.85 -10.35 20.33
C ARG A 207 -0.26 -11.63 20.94
N THR A 208 0.47 -12.41 20.16
CA THR A 208 1.23 -13.58 20.65
C THR A 208 2.65 -13.23 21.10
N ASP A 209 3.05 -11.96 21.00
CA ASP A 209 4.44 -11.52 21.20
C ASP A 209 4.69 -10.97 22.62
N SER A 210 3.65 -10.88 23.45
CA SER A 210 3.66 -10.15 24.74
C SER A 210 3.75 -11.03 25.98
N GLY A 211 4.12 -12.32 25.86
CA GLY A 211 4.22 -13.23 27.02
C GLY A 211 2.87 -13.59 27.68
N SER A 212 1.76 -13.06 27.17
CA SER A 212 0.41 -13.45 27.56
C SER A 212 0.01 -14.76 26.88
N PRO A 213 -0.72 -15.66 27.56
CA PRO A 213 -1.24 -16.87 26.91
C PRO A 213 -2.17 -16.48 25.74
N PRO A 214 -2.21 -17.29 24.67
CA PRO A 214 -3.15 -17.07 23.59
C PRO A 214 -4.59 -17.11 24.12
N PRO A 215 -5.53 -16.37 23.52
CA PRO A 215 -6.92 -16.41 23.94
C PRO A 215 -7.49 -17.83 23.87
N ASP A 216 -8.43 -18.14 24.75
CA ASP A 216 -9.09 -19.44 24.81
C ASP A 216 -10.22 -19.59 23.78
N PHE A 217 -10.04 -18.97 22.61
CA PHE A 217 -10.98 -19.04 21.51
C PHE A 217 -10.26 -18.96 20.17
N HIS A 218 -10.87 -19.57 19.15
CA HIS A 218 -10.51 -19.40 17.76
C HIS A 218 -11.23 -18.19 17.17
N LEU A 219 -10.49 -17.27 16.53
CA LEU A 219 -11.09 -16.24 15.69
C LEU A 219 -10.99 -16.64 14.22
N ILE A 220 -12.12 -17.01 13.64
CA ILE A 220 -12.21 -17.51 12.27
C ILE A 220 -12.92 -16.50 11.39
N SER A 221 -12.19 -15.91 10.45
CA SER A 221 -12.72 -15.01 9.45
C SER A 221 -13.27 -15.83 8.27
N VAL A 222 -14.57 -15.72 8.03
CA VAL A 222 -15.29 -16.47 6.99
C VAL A 222 -15.94 -15.53 6.00
N ASP A 223 -15.95 -15.94 4.74
CA ASP A 223 -16.67 -15.28 3.66
C ASP A 223 -16.72 -16.17 2.41
N GLU A 224 -17.52 -15.77 1.42
CA GLU A 224 -17.63 -16.46 0.14
C GLU A 224 -17.20 -15.59 -1.04
N LYS A 225 -16.34 -16.15 -1.90
CA LYS A 225 -16.03 -15.59 -3.20
C LYS A 225 -16.89 -16.25 -4.27
N THR A 226 -17.96 -15.58 -4.65
CA THR A 226 -18.94 -16.08 -5.64
C THR A 226 -18.56 -15.79 -7.08
N GLY A 227 -19.07 -16.58 -8.01
CA GLY A 227 -19.02 -16.28 -9.44
C GLY A 227 -17.61 -16.29 -10.02
N ILE A 228 -16.73 -17.13 -9.48
CA ILE A 228 -15.38 -17.31 -9.99
C ILE A 228 -15.48 -18.00 -11.35
N GLN A 229 -15.25 -17.23 -12.40
CA GLN A 229 -15.41 -17.67 -13.79
C GLN A 229 -14.18 -18.45 -14.26
N ALA A 230 -14.38 -19.67 -14.76
CA ALA A 230 -13.41 -20.37 -15.57
C ALA A 230 -13.36 -19.70 -16.95
N LEU A 231 -12.24 -19.07 -17.26
CA LEU A 231 -12.00 -18.36 -18.53
C LEU A 231 -10.86 -19.05 -19.26
N SER A 232 -11.07 -19.53 -20.48
CA SER A 232 -9.99 -19.90 -21.39
C SER A 232 -9.82 -18.82 -22.45
N ARG A 233 -8.58 -18.62 -22.90
CA ARG A 233 -8.25 -17.74 -24.03
C ARG A 233 -7.43 -18.53 -25.01
N LEU A 234 -7.60 -18.24 -26.29
CA LEU A 234 -6.76 -18.83 -27.32
C LEU A 234 -5.30 -18.44 -27.07
N GLU A 235 -4.42 -19.44 -27.07
CA GLU A 235 -2.99 -19.21 -26.92
C GLU A 235 -2.38 -18.80 -28.28
N GLY A 236 -2.34 -17.49 -28.52
CA GLY A 236 -1.61 -16.90 -29.64
C GLY A 236 -0.33 -16.19 -29.19
N ARG A 237 0.74 -16.24 -29.99
CA ARG A 237 1.90 -15.37 -29.77
C ARG A 237 1.55 -13.95 -30.21
N ALA A 238 1.14 -13.12 -29.26
CA ALA A 238 0.95 -11.70 -29.53
C ALA A 238 2.30 -11.06 -29.95
N PRO A 239 2.33 -10.19 -30.99
CA PRO A 239 3.54 -9.50 -31.40
C PRO A 239 4.14 -8.68 -30.25
N LYS A 240 5.47 -8.54 -30.20
CA LYS A 240 6.15 -7.73 -29.17
C LYS A 240 5.61 -6.29 -29.18
N SER A 241 5.25 -5.76 -28.01
CA SER A 241 4.84 -4.36 -27.91
C SER A 241 6.06 -3.44 -27.85
N ARG A 242 5.96 -2.24 -28.44
CA ARG A 242 7.04 -1.22 -28.47
C ARG A 242 7.53 -0.78 -27.08
N LYS A 243 6.77 -1.08 -26.01
CA LYS A 243 7.06 -0.71 -24.61
C LYS A 243 7.12 -1.92 -23.66
N ALA A 244 7.42 -3.12 -24.18
CA ALA A 244 7.56 -4.36 -23.40
C ALA A 244 6.36 -4.74 -22.50
N LYS A 245 5.17 -4.21 -22.77
CA LYS A 245 3.93 -4.67 -22.13
C LYS A 245 3.58 -6.08 -22.62
N LYS A 246 3.23 -6.97 -21.68
CA LYS A 246 2.59 -8.26 -21.98
C LYS A 246 1.28 -7.97 -22.71
N ARG A 247 1.10 -8.60 -23.87
CA ARG A 247 -0.16 -8.60 -24.61
C ARG A 247 -0.82 -9.96 -24.37
N GLN A 248 -2.13 -9.93 -24.17
CA GLN A 248 -2.95 -11.09 -23.90
C GLN A 248 -4.15 -11.02 -24.84
N GLU A 249 -4.60 -12.18 -25.30
CA GLU A 249 -5.78 -12.27 -26.17
C GLU A 249 -6.99 -11.64 -25.47
N PHE A 250 -7.74 -10.83 -26.23
CA PHE A 250 -8.94 -10.17 -25.72
C PHE A 250 -10.12 -11.13 -25.73
N GLU A 251 -10.23 -11.96 -26.76
CA GLU A 251 -11.28 -12.97 -26.85
C GLU A 251 -11.08 -14.08 -25.81
N TYR A 252 -12.18 -14.50 -25.20
CA TYR A 252 -12.20 -15.52 -24.17
C TYR A 252 -13.48 -16.36 -24.27
N GLN A 253 -13.38 -17.61 -23.84
CA GLN A 253 -14.52 -18.51 -23.67
C GLN A 253 -14.86 -18.64 -22.17
N ARG A 254 -16.16 -18.70 -21.87
CA ARG A 254 -16.68 -18.90 -20.52
C ARG A 254 -16.99 -20.39 -20.32
N ASN A 255 -16.26 -21.04 -19.42
CA ASN A 255 -16.39 -22.48 -19.16
C ASN A 255 -17.14 -22.79 -17.86
N GLY A 256 -18.03 -21.89 -17.44
CA GLY A 256 -18.79 -22.01 -16.18
C GLY A 256 -18.20 -21.22 -15.00
N THR A 257 -18.93 -21.20 -13.90
CA THR A 257 -18.60 -20.45 -12.68
C THR A 257 -18.70 -21.34 -11.45
N THR A 258 -17.88 -21.07 -10.44
CA THR A 258 -17.97 -21.71 -9.13
C THR A 258 -17.94 -20.68 -8.00
N THR A 259 -18.26 -21.12 -6.79
CA THR A 259 -18.18 -20.34 -5.55
C THR A 259 -17.19 -21.00 -4.60
N LEU A 260 -16.35 -20.20 -3.95
CA LEU A 260 -15.44 -20.64 -2.89
C LEU A 260 -15.88 -20.05 -1.55
N MET A 261 -16.21 -20.90 -0.59
CA MET A 261 -16.35 -20.54 0.83
C MET A 261 -15.05 -20.89 1.54
N ALA A 262 -14.52 -19.99 2.36
CA ALA A 262 -13.23 -20.21 3.02
C ALA A 262 -13.23 -19.71 4.46
N ALA A 263 -12.60 -20.47 5.34
CA ALA A 263 -12.41 -20.15 6.76
C ALA A 263 -10.93 -19.89 7.04
N LEU A 264 -10.61 -18.65 7.39
CA LEU A 264 -9.27 -18.19 7.76
C LEU A 264 -9.14 -18.11 9.28
N ASP A 265 -8.23 -18.87 9.86
CA ASP A 265 -7.75 -18.62 11.22
C ASP A 265 -6.91 -17.34 11.22
N VAL A 266 -7.43 -16.31 11.90
CA VAL A 266 -6.82 -14.97 11.94
C VAL A 266 -5.50 -14.98 12.70
N SER A 267 -5.35 -15.82 13.72
CA SER A 267 -4.12 -15.90 14.51
C SER A 267 -2.95 -16.46 13.69
N GLN A 268 -3.24 -17.44 12.82
CA GLN A 268 -2.23 -18.17 12.04
C GLN A 268 -2.08 -17.68 10.59
N ASP A 269 -2.97 -16.81 10.11
CA ASP A 269 -3.11 -16.46 8.68
C ASP A 269 -3.25 -17.72 7.80
N LYS A 270 -4.03 -18.71 8.27
CA LYS A 270 -4.14 -20.03 7.66
C LYS A 270 -5.58 -20.32 7.25
N ILE A 271 -5.80 -20.77 6.02
CA ILE A 271 -7.10 -21.32 5.61
C ILE A 271 -7.24 -22.70 6.26
N ILE A 272 -8.11 -22.82 7.25
CA ILE A 272 -8.32 -24.06 7.99
C ILE A 272 -9.31 -24.96 7.26
N HIS A 273 -10.37 -24.39 6.71
CA HIS A 273 -11.40 -25.10 5.95
C HIS A 273 -11.81 -24.32 4.71
N HIS A 274 -12.28 -25.04 3.69
CA HIS A 274 -12.87 -24.44 2.50
C HIS A 274 -13.86 -25.39 1.82
N ARG A 275 -14.80 -24.82 1.05
CA ARG A 275 -15.68 -25.55 0.15
C ARG A 275 -15.75 -24.84 -1.19
N ILE A 276 -15.58 -25.59 -2.28
CA ILE A 276 -15.79 -25.10 -3.64
C ILE A 276 -17.04 -25.79 -4.18
N HIS A 277 -18.06 -25.01 -4.53
CA HIS A 277 -19.36 -25.54 -4.95
C HIS A 277 -20.01 -24.60 -5.99
N PRO A 278 -20.81 -25.11 -6.95
CA PRO A 278 -21.49 -24.28 -7.94
C PRO A 278 -22.52 -23.30 -7.36
N THR A 279 -23.07 -23.61 -6.17
CA THR A 279 -24.14 -22.84 -5.53
C THR A 279 -23.65 -22.07 -4.30
N ARG A 280 -24.43 -21.05 -3.91
CA ARG A 280 -24.29 -20.34 -2.64
C ARG A 280 -25.66 -20.22 -1.98
N THR A 281 -26.07 -21.27 -1.29
CA THR A 281 -27.35 -21.33 -0.56
C THR A 281 -27.15 -21.24 0.96
N GLU A 282 -28.26 -21.07 1.69
CA GLU A 282 -28.29 -21.20 3.16
C GLU A 282 -27.74 -22.55 3.60
N ALA A 283 -28.14 -23.65 2.95
CA ALA A 283 -27.66 -24.99 3.27
C ALA A 283 -26.15 -25.15 3.02
N ASP A 284 -25.64 -24.58 1.92
CA ASP A 284 -24.21 -24.62 1.61
C ASP A 284 -23.37 -23.96 2.72
N PHE A 285 -23.83 -22.79 3.20
CA PHE A 285 -23.15 -22.06 4.26
C PHE A 285 -23.24 -22.80 5.61
N VAL A 286 -24.39 -23.36 5.96
CA VAL A 286 -24.55 -24.14 7.21
C VAL A 286 -23.62 -25.35 7.22
N ILE A 287 -23.56 -26.12 6.13
CA ILE A 287 -22.66 -27.27 6.01
C ILE A 287 -21.19 -26.81 6.08
N PHE A 288 -20.85 -25.68 5.46
CA PHE A 288 -19.51 -25.11 5.56
C PHE A 288 -19.12 -24.77 7.01
N ILE A 289 -20.01 -24.15 7.78
CA ILE A 289 -19.78 -23.84 9.19
C ILE A 289 -19.67 -25.11 10.03
N GLN A 290 -20.58 -26.08 9.84
CA GLN A 290 -20.56 -27.38 10.53
C GLN A 290 -19.21 -28.08 10.38
N GLN A 291 -18.72 -28.21 9.16
CA GLN A 291 -17.43 -28.82 8.87
C GLN A 291 -16.24 -28.01 9.42
N THR A 292 -16.35 -26.68 9.45
CA THR A 292 -15.32 -25.83 10.05
C THR A 292 -15.24 -26.04 11.57
N VAL A 293 -16.39 -26.11 12.24
CA VAL A 293 -16.46 -26.38 13.69
C VAL A 293 -15.92 -27.77 14.01
N GLU A 294 -16.29 -28.79 13.23
CA GLU A 294 -15.79 -30.16 13.38
C GLU A 294 -14.26 -30.22 13.31
N GLN A 295 -13.64 -29.48 12.38
CA GLN A 295 -12.17 -29.41 12.27
C GLN A 295 -11.49 -28.70 13.44
N LEU A 296 -12.17 -27.76 14.10
CA LEU A 296 -11.64 -27.01 15.25
C LEU A 296 -11.84 -27.76 16.57
N GLY A 297 -12.77 -28.71 16.61
CA GLY A 297 -13.07 -29.51 17.80
C GLY A 297 -13.85 -28.76 18.86
N THR A 298 -13.88 -29.34 20.07
CA THR A 298 -14.70 -28.88 21.20
C THR A 298 -13.91 -28.21 22.34
N GLU A 299 -12.58 -28.06 22.20
CA GLU A 299 -11.73 -27.58 23.29
C GLU A 299 -11.86 -26.08 23.57
N LYS A 300 -11.95 -25.25 22.51
CA LYS A 300 -11.94 -23.78 22.61
C LYS A 300 -13.15 -23.14 21.98
N ASP A 301 -13.61 -22.01 22.50
CA ASP A 301 -14.71 -21.26 21.89
C ASP A 301 -14.37 -20.87 20.45
N ILE A 302 -15.40 -20.70 19.61
CA ILE A 302 -15.25 -20.37 18.20
C ILE A 302 -16.02 -19.08 17.92
N VAL A 303 -15.27 -18.06 17.52
CA VAL A 303 -15.79 -16.76 17.13
C VAL A 303 -15.63 -16.61 15.62
N PHE A 304 -16.75 -16.65 14.90
CA PHE A 304 -16.79 -16.42 13.47
C PHE A 304 -16.92 -14.92 13.15
N LEU A 305 -16.00 -14.36 12.38
CA LEU A 305 -16.08 -13.01 11.84
C LEU A 305 -16.60 -13.05 10.40
N ALA A 306 -17.79 -12.48 10.16
CA ALA A 306 -18.49 -12.54 8.88
C ALA A 306 -19.18 -11.21 8.53
N ASP A 307 -19.72 -11.07 7.32
CA ASP A 307 -20.61 -9.97 6.97
C ASP A 307 -22.08 -10.28 7.32
N GLN A 308 -22.98 -9.31 7.14
CA GLN A 308 -24.40 -9.42 7.49
C GLN A 308 -25.29 -9.97 6.36
N LEU A 309 -24.75 -10.84 5.51
CA LEU A 309 -25.53 -11.48 4.45
C LEU A 309 -26.66 -12.35 5.03
N ASN A 310 -27.77 -12.47 4.30
CA ASN A 310 -28.93 -13.24 4.74
C ASN A 310 -28.60 -14.73 5.03
N THR A 311 -27.65 -15.32 4.30
CA THR A 311 -27.18 -16.71 4.51
C THR A 311 -26.40 -16.86 5.82
N HIS A 312 -25.69 -15.82 6.25
CA HIS A 312 -24.95 -15.77 7.51
C HIS A 312 -25.84 -15.48 8.73
N LEU A 313 -27.09 -15.06 8.49
CA LEU A 313 -28.11 -14.73 9.49
C LEU A 313 -29.32 -15.64 9.34
N SER A 314 -29.08 -16.89 8.93
CA SER A 314 -30.10 -17.81 8.46
C SER A 314 -30.76 -18.62 9.58
N GLU A 315 -31.89 -19.27 9.28
CA GLU A 315 -32.57 -20.12 10.27
C GLU A 315 -31.76 -21.38 10.53
N GLY A 316 -31.24 -22.02 9.47
CA GLY A 316 -30.43 -23.22 9.60
C GLY A 316 -29.21 -22.99 10.48
N LEU A 317 -28.59 -21.81 10.40
CA LEU A 317 -27.45 -21.47 11.25
C LEU A 317 -27.84 -21.29 12.73
N VAL A 318 -28.95 -20.59 13.02
CA VAL A 318 -29.46 -20.48 14.40
C VAL A 318 -29.76 -21.84 14.99
N ARG A 319 -30.45 -22.71 14.24
CA ARG A 319 -30.78 -24.07 14.69
C ARG A 319 -29.54 -24.90 14.96
N TYR A 320 -28.53 -24.80 14.09
CA TYR A 320 -27.26 -25.47 14.30
C TYR A 320 -26.55 -24.98 15.56
N VAL A 321 -26.43 -23.67 15.77
CA VAL A 321 -25.80 -23.12 16.98
C VAL A 321 -26.57 -23.56 18.23
N ALA A 322 -27.91 -23.47 18.23
CA ALA A 322 -28.74 -23.92 19.34
C ALA A 322 -28.50 -25.40 19.69
N GLN A 323 -28.42 -26.26 18.67
CA GLN A 323 -28.10 -27.67 18.86
C GLN A 323 -26.71 -27.87 19.49
N GLN A 324 -25.70 -27.10 19.06
CA GLN A 324 -24.34 -27.18 19.61
C GLN A 324 -24.21 -26.59 21.02
N GLN A 325 -25.13 -25.72 21.42
CA GLN A 325 -25.22 -25.19 22.78
C GLN A 325 -26.11 -26.04 23.70
N GLU A 326 -26.70 -27.13 23.20
CA GLU A 326 -27.74 -27.90 23.91
C GLU A 326 -28.90 -27.03 24.41
N ASP A 327 -29.19 -25.96 23.66
CA ASP A 327 -30.22 -24.99 24.00
C ASP A 327 -31.61 -25.57 23.73
N THR A 328 -32.38 -25.75 24.81
CA THR A 328 -33.71 -26.37 24.79
C THR A 328 -34.85 -25.37 24.59
N GLN A 329 -34.55 -24.08 24.45
CA GLN A 329 -35.57 -23.05 24.30
C GLN A 329 -36.33 -23.17 22.95
N GLU A 330 -37.58 -22.71 22.94
CA GLU A 330 -38.34 -22.65 21.70
C GLU A 330 -37.85 -21.52 20.78
N LEU A 331 -37.20 -21.87 19.66
CA LEU A 331 -36.64 -20.90 18.72
C LEU A 331 -37.70 -20.11 17.93
N GLY A 332 -38.96 -20.59 17.90
CA GLY A 332 -40.08 -20.00 17.16
C GLY A 332 -40.15 -20.40 15.68
N LYS A 333 -40.85 -19.59 14.87
CA LYS A 333 -41.09 -19.83 13.43
C LYS A 333 -40.52 -18.70 12.58
N LYS A 334 -39.76 -19.06 11.53
CA LYS A 334 -39.12 -18.10 10.61
C LYS A 334 -40.12 -17.09 10.06
N GLY A 335 -39.81 -15.81 10.23
CA GLY A 335 -40.65 -14.71 9.76
C GLY A 335 -41.88 -14.40 10.63
N ALA A 336 -42.13 -15.17 11.71
CA ALA A 336 -43.36 -15.06 12.50
C ALA A 336 -43.12 -14.81 13.99
N SER A 337 -42.33 -15.65 14.67
CA SER A 337 -42.20 -15.65 16.13
C SER A 337 -40.82 -16.07 16.63
N GLY A 338 -40.52 -15.75 17.89
CA GLY A 338 -39.29 -16.15 18.58
C GLY A 338 -38.01 -15.56 17.97
N ILE A 339 -36.89 -16.26 18.21
CA ILE A 339 -35.57 -15.91 17.68
C ILE A 339 -35.58 -15.92 16.15
N LEU A 340 -36.34 -16.83 15.53
CA LEU A 340 -36.43 -16.97 14.08
C LEU A 340 -37.30 -15.90 13.39
N LYS A 341 -37.99 -15.03 14.16
CA LYS A 341 -38.89 -13.99 13.64
C LYS A 341 -38.24 -13.08 12.60
N SER A 342 -37.03 -12.58 12.85
CA SER A 342 -36.40 -11.57 12.01
C SER A 342 -34.89 -11.83 11.83
N MET A 343 -34.25 -11.10 10.91
CA MET A 343 -32.78 -11.10 10.81
C MET A 343 -32.13 -10.49 12.06
N ALA A 344 -32.78 -9.51 12.69
CA ALA A 344 -32.26 -8.83 13.87
C ALA A 344 -32.22 -9.77 15.08
N THR A 345 -33.32 -10.49 15.34
CA THR A 345 -33.41 -11.48 16.43
C THR A 345 -32.46 -12.67 16.21
N ARG A 346 -32.31 -13.14 14.97
CA ARG A 346 -31.32 -14.17 14.62
C ARG A 346 -29.89 -13.68 14.84
N LYS A 347 -29.60 -12.45 14.42
CA LYS A 347 -28.31 -11.80 14.65
C LYS A 347 -27.99 -11.73 16.13
N GLU A 348 -28.90 -11.22 16.94
CA GLU A 348 -28.74 -11.12 18.39
C GLU A 348 -28.40 -12.47 19.03
N TYR A 349 -29.15 -13.53 18.69
CA TYR A 349 -28.88 -14.88 19.17
C TYR A 349 -27.50 -15.40 18.72
N LEU A 350 -27.15 -15.24 17.44
CA LEU A 350 -25.85 -15.69 16.92
C LEU A 350 -24.67 -14.91 17.50
N GLN A 351 -24.90 -13.69 18.00
CA GLN A 351 -23.85 -12.85 18.61
C GLN A 351 -23.73 -13.03 20.12
N ASN A 352 -24.55 -13.86 20.76
CA ASN A 352 -24.55 -14.05 22.20
C ASN A 352 -23.14 -14.46 22.69
N PRO A 353 -22.50 -13.66 23.57
CA PRO A 353 -21.16 -13.97 24.07
C PRO A 353 -21.09 -15.24 24.91
N GLU A 354 -22.21 -15.69 25.48
CA GLU A 354 -22.29 -16.92 26.28
C GLU A 354 -22.27 -18.19 25.42
N HIS A 355 -22.46 -18.07 24.09
CA HIS A 355 -22.37 -19.23 23.21
C HIS A 355 -20.92 -19.57 22.91
N ARG A 356 -20.58 -20.85 23.08
CA ARG A 356 -19.32 -21.43 22.61
C ARG A 356 -19.08 -21.14 21.13
N ILE A 357 -20.12 -21.25 20.31
CA ILE A 357 -20.08 -20.92 18.87
C ILE A 357 -20.88 -19.64 18.66
N ARG A 358 -20.18 -18.55 18.34
CA ARG A 358 -20.80 -17.24 18.12
C ARG A 358 -20.23 -16.52 16.91
N PHE A 359 -21.01 -15.58 16.42
CA PHE A 359 -20.66 -14.73 15.30
C PHE A 359 -20.40 -13.30 15.75
N VAL A 360 -19.48 -12.64 15.07
CA VAL A 360 -19.26 -11.21 15.12
C VAL A 360 -19.41 -10.71 13.70
N TYR A 361 -20.37 -9.82 13.49
CA TYR A 361 -20.64 -9.32 12.15
C TYR A 361 -19.95 -8.00 11.91
N THR A 362 -19.36 -7.81 10.72
CA THR A 362 -18.89 -6.50 10.27
C THR A 362 -20.08 -5.55 10.07
N PRO A 363 -19.92 -4.22 10.27
CA PRO A 363 -20.93 -3.26 9.87
C PRO A 363 -21.25 -3.37 8.38
N LYS A 364 -22.44 -2.91 7.98
CA LYS A 364 -22.87 -2.97 6.57
C LYS A 364 -21.89 -2.18 5.69
N HIS A 365 -21.46 -2.81 4.60
CA HIS A 365 -20.48 -2.28 3.65
C HIS A 365 -19.07 -2.07 4.25
N CYS A 366 -18.69 -2.86 5.27
CA CYS A 366 -17.36 -2.86 5.86
C CYS A 366 -16.60 -4.18 5.69
N SER A 367 -16.66 -4.80 4.50
CA SER A 367 -15.92 -6.06 4.25
C SER A 367 -14.40 -5.88 4.39
N TRP A 368 -13.88 -4.67 4.27
CA TRP A 368 -12.49 -4.32 4.57
C TRP A 368 -12.06 -4.60 6.03
N LEU A 369 -13.01 -4.82 6.96
CA LEU A 369 -12.73 -5.32 8.31
C LEU A 369 -12.57 -6.82 8.40
N ASN A 370 -13.01 -7.59 7.39
CA ASN A 370 -12.98 -9.04 7.39
C ASN A 370 -11.62 -9.54 6.85
N PRO A 371 -10.73 -10.16 7.68
CA PRO A 371 -9.38 -10.52 7.25
C PRO A 371 -9.30 -11.44 6.03
N ILE A 372 -10.27 -12.32 5.82
CA ILE A 372 -10.40 -13.23 4.67
C ILE A 372 -10.40 -12.48 3.33
N GLU A 373 -10.87 -11.24 3.28
CA GLU A 373 -10.90 -10.43 2.05
C GLU A 373 -9.49 -10.10 1.54
N ASN A 374 -8.52 -9.98 2.46
CA ASN A 374 -7.10 -9.86 2.10
C ASN A 374 -6.60 -11.15 1.43
N TRP A 375 -7.05 -12.32 1.91
CA TRP A 375 -6.71 -13.60 1.34
C TRP A 375 -7.34 -13.80 -0.05
N PHE A 376 -8.63 -13.49 -0.22
CA PHE A 376 -9.29 -13.51 -1.53
C PHE A 376 -8.61 -12.57 -2.53
N SER A 377 -8.11 -11.42 -2.08
CA SER A 377 -7.30 -10.52 -2.90
C SER A 377 -5.95 -11.12 -3.33
N LYS A 378 -5.35 -12.03 -2.54
CA LYS A 378 -4.16 -12.80 -2.93
C LYS A 378 -4.54 -13.89 -3.94
N LEU A 379 -5.58 -14.69 -3.65
CA LEU A 379 -6.11 -15.71 -4.58
C LEU A 379 -6.43 -15.11 -5.95
N GLN A 380 -7.13 -13.98 -5.98
CA GLN A 380 -7.47 -13.27 -7.21
C GLN A 380 -6.23 -12.91 -8.02
N ARG A 381 -5.17 -12.42 -7.37
CA ARG A 381 -3.94 -11.99 -8.05
C ARG A 381 -3.03 -13.13 -8.48
N HIS A 382 -2.93 -14.18 -7.67
CA HIS A 382 -1.99 -15.27 -7.88
C HIS A 382 -2.55 -16.38 -8.78
N VAL A 383 -3.87 -16.62 -8.72
CA VAL A 383 -4.50 -17.76 -9.40
C VAL A 383 -5.48 -17.32 -10.47
N ILE A 384 -6.40 -16.40 -10.17
CA ILE A 384 -7.56 -16.15 -11.05
C ILE A 384 -7.21 -15.14 -12.16
N LYS A 385 -6.53 -14.04 -11.82
CA LYS A 385 -6.26 -12.95 -12.76
C LYS A 385 -5.25 -13.40 -13.82
N ASN A 386 -5.62 -13.21 -15.08
CA ASN A 386 -4.83 -13.55 -16.27
C ASN A 386 -4.55 -15.06 -16.46
N ALA A 387 -5.21 -15.94 -15.70
CA ALA A 387 -5.14 -17.38 -15.91
C ALA A 387 -6.09 -17.84 -17.01
N ASN A 388 -5.82 -19.03 -17.52
CA ASN A 388 -6.63 -19.76 -18.48
C ASN A 388 -7.08 -21.07 -17.85
N PHE A 389 -8.37 -21.35 -17.85
CA PHE A 389 -8.99 -22.56 -17.35
C PHE A 389 -9.97 -23.09 -18.39
N SER A 390 -9.76 -24.32 -18.83
CA SER A 390 -10.62 -24.99 -19.82
C SER A 390 -11.95 -25.48 -19.22
N SER A 391 -12.03 -25.64 -17.89
CA SER A 391 -13.23 -26.06 -17.19
C SER A 391 -13.28 -25.55 -15.73
N VAL A 392 -14.43 -25.77 -15.06
CA VAL A 392 -14.58 -25.45 -13.64
C VAL A 392 -13.76 -26.40 -12.76
N GLU A 393 -13.57 -27.65 -13.19
CA GLU A 393 -12.79 -28.66 -12.48
C GLU A 393 -11.31 -28.26 -12.42
N GLU A 394 -10.74 -27.79 -13.53
CA GLU A 394 -9.36 -27.30 -13.58
C GLU A 394 -9.17 -26.08 -12.67
N LEU A 395 -10.11 -25.14 -12.71
CA LEU A 395 -10.13 -23.98 -11.82
C LEU A 395 -10.20 -24.41 -10.35
N THR A 396 -11.07 -25.37 -10.03
CA THR A 396 -11.26 -25.90 -8.67
C THR A 396 -9.97 -26.53 -8.15
N GLN A 397 -9.39 -27.46 -8.91
CA GLN A 397 -8.13 -28.11 -8.58
C GLN A 397 -7.00 -27.09 -8.37
N LYS A 398 -6.94 -26.04 -9.21
CA LYS A 398 -5.94 -24.98 -9.07
C LYS A 398 -6.11 -24.17 -7.78
N MET A 399 -7.35 -23.87 -7.39
CA MET A 399 -7.64 -23.18 -6.14
C MET A 399 -7.27 -24.03 -4.92
N GLU A 400 -7.59 -25.32 -4.93
CA GLU A 400 -7.22 -26.27 -3.86
C GLU A 400 -5.69 -26.38 -3.71
N GLN A 401 -4.97 -26.57 -4.83
CA GLN A 401 -3.50 -26.57 -4.84
C GLN A 401 -2.93 -25.26 -4.28
N TYR A 402 -3.53 -24.12 -4.63
CA TYR A 402 -3.10 -22.84 -4.13
C TYR A 402 -3.38 -22.66 -2.63
N ILE A 403 -4.50 -23.16 -2.10
CA ILE A 403 -4.79 -23.12 -0.66
C ILE A 403 -3.72 -23.91 0.10
N THR A 404 -3.38 -25.11 -0.37
CA THR A 404 -2.29 -25.92 0.20
C THR A 404 -0.94 -25.18 0.13
N TYR A 405 -0.59 -24.65 -1.05
CA TYR A 405 0.63 -23.88 -1.24
C TYR A 405 0.68 -22.64 -0.35
N TYR A 406 -0.44 -21.93 -0.21
CA TYR A 406 -0.56 -20.74 0.62
C TYR A 406 -0.29 -21.07 2.08
N ASN A 407 -0.97 -22.08 2.61
CA ASN A 407 -0.83 -22.51 4.00
C ASN A 407 0.57 -23.01 4.33
N GLN A 408 1.27 -23.59 3.36
CA GLN A 408 2.62 -24.11 3.55
C GLN A 408 3.70 -23.02 3.42
N TRP A 409 3.57 -22.13 2.43
CA TRP A 409 4.69 -21.25 2.02
C TRP A 409 4.41 -19.75 2.08
N LEU A 410 3.14 -19.32 1.96
CA LEU A 410 2.81 -17.91 1.83
C LEU A 410 2.16 -17.29 3.06
N LYS A 411 1.64 -18.09 4.00
CA LYS A 411 1.06 -17.59 5.24
C LYS A 411 2.08 -16.74 6.00
N LYS A 412 1.65 -15.58 6.47
CA LYS A 412 2.48 -14.65 7.24
C LYS A 412 1.63 -14.06 8.35
N LYS A 413 2.24 -13.78 9.49
CA LYS A 413 1.53 -13.11 10.58
C LYS A 413 0.85 -11.83 10.08
N ILE A 414 -0.46 -11.72 10.29
CA ILE A 414 -1.25 -10.55 9.89
C ILE A 414 -0.74 -9.34 10.66
N LYS A 415 -0.45 -8.25 9.93
CA LYS A 415 -0.06 -6.95 10.51
C LYS A 415 -1.28 -6.03 10.54
N TRP A 416 -2.13 -6.19 11.54
CA TRP A 416 -3.31 -5.35 11.73
C TRP A 416 -2.93 -4.00 12.34
N LYS A 417 -3.11 -2.91 11.60
CA LYS A 417 -2.75 -1.55 12.05
C LYS A 417 -3.95 -0.66 12.36
N PHE A 418 -5.12 -1.00 11.83
CA PHE A 418 -6.32 -0.20 11.97
C PHE A 418 -6.92 -0.42 13.37
N LYS A 419 -7.24 0.67 14.08
CA LYS A 419 -7.73 0.63 15.47
C LYS A 419 -9.16 1.16 15.62
N GLY A 420 -9.85 1.45 14.51
CA GLY A 420 -11.17 2.07 14.51
C GLY A 420 -11.15 3.57 14.22
N PHE A 421 -12.29 4.21 14.47
CA PHE A 421 -12.54 5.63 14.20
C PHE A 421 -12.67 6.42 15.49
N SER A 422 -12.41 7.73 15.42
CA SER A 422 -12.66 8.63 16.57
C SER A 422 -14.16 8.89 16.70
N LYS A 423 -14.73 8.59 17.88
CA LYS A 423 -16.14 8.81 18.21
C LYS A 423 -16.56 10.27 18.02
N ASN A 424 -15.66 11.22 18.31
CA ASN A 424 -15.95 12.66 18.24
C ASN A 424 -15.71 13.28 16.85
N LYS A 425 -15.30 12.49 15.86
CA LYS A 425 -14.98 12.99 14.52
C LYS A 425 -15.66 12.17 13.43
N PRO A 426 -16.93 12.45 13.12
CA PRO A 426 -17.66 11.81 12.04
C PRO A 426 -16.98 12.00 10.68
N LEU A 427 -17.15 11.04 9.77
CA LEU A 427 -16.60 11.11 8.41
C LEU A 427 -17.25 12.24 7.62
N ALA A 428 -16.43 13.16 7.09
CA ALA A 428 -16.94 14.20 6.19
C ALA A 428 -17.63 13.56 4.95
N ASN A 429 -18.72 14.16 4.49
CA ASN A 429 -19.46 13.80 3.27
C ASN A 429 -20.29 12.49 3.31
N ILE A 430 -20.60 11.94 4.49
CA ILE A 430 -21.63 10.90 4.62
C ILE A 430 -22.97 11.58 4.94
N LYS A 431 -24.04 11.23 4.20
CA LYS A 431 -25.39 11.58 4.59
C LYS A 431 -25.76 10.74 5.81
N TRP A 432 -25.87 11.40 6.95
CA TRP A 432 -26.39 10.82 8.18
C TRP A 432 -27.92 10.82 8.08
N ASP A 433 -28.56 9.68 8.30
CA ASP A 433 -29.98 9.70 8.65
C ASP A 433 -30.07 10.39 10.02
N LYS A 434 -30.43 11.67 10.02
CA LYS A 434 -30.81 12.37 11.23
C LYS A 434 -32.20 11.88 11.61
N THR A 435 -32.27 10.75 12.33
CA THR A 435 -33.45 10.45 13.16
C THR A 435 -33.41 11.29 14.41
#